data_AF-A0A959P9K7-F1
#
_entry.id   AF-A0A959P9K7-F1
#
_cell.length_a   1.000
_cell.length_b   1.000
_cell.length_c   1.000
_cell.angle_alpha   90.00
_cell.angle_beta   90.00
_cell.angle_gamma   90.00
#
_symmetry.space_group_name_H-M   'P 1'
#
loop_
_entity.id
_entity.type
_entity.pdbx_description
1 polymer ?
#
loop_
_entity_poly.entity_id
_entity_poly.type
_entity_poly.pdbx_seq_one_letter_code
_entity_poly.pdbx_strand_id
1 'polypeptide(L)' 'AYNVSGEYAMLKAAAQKGWLDYDKAMPEMLLSIRRAGATAILTYFAKEYAQMLKDGKLA' A
#
# COMPACT_ATOMS: atom_id res chain seq x y z
N ALA A 1 12.63 3.69 -2.90
CA ALA A 1 12.16 2.48 -3.62
C ALA A 1 11.00 2.85 -4.54
N TYR A 2 10.78 2.10 -5.61
CA TYR A 2 9.60 2.25 -6.47
C TYR A 2 8.74 0.98 -6.34
N ASN A 3 7.55 1.12 -5.77
CA ASN A 3 6.50 0.11 -5.85
C ASN A 3 5.77 0.24 -7.19
N VAL A 4 6.01 -0.72 -8.09
CA VAL A 4 5.71 -0.59 -9.52
C VAL A 4 4.25 -0.90 -9.84
N SER A 5 3.82 -0.58 -11.07
CA SER A 5 2.43 -0.75 -11.52
C SER A 5 1.91 -2.18 -11.40
N GLY A 6 2.77 -3.19 -11.63
CA GLY A 6 2.40 -4.59 -11.48
C GLY A 6 2.06 -4.98 -10.04
N GLU A 7 2.86 -4.51 -9.07
CA GLU A 7 2.62 -4.75 -7.63
C GLU A 7 1.33 -4.05 -7.17
N TYR A 8 1.10 -2.82 -7.64
CA TYR A 8 -0.15 -2.11 -7.41
C TYR A 8 -1.36 -2.89 -7.95
N ALA A 9 -1.30 -3.31 -9.21
CA ALA A 9 -2.39 -4.04 -9.85
C ALA A 9 -2.64 -5.39 -9.18
N MET A 10 -1.58 -6.08 -8.75
CA MET A 10 -1.66 -7.36 -8.06
C MET A 10 -2.40 -7.23 -6.73
N LEU A 11 -2.07 -6.24 -5.92
CA LEU A 11 -2.73 -6.02 -4.63
C LEU A 11 -4.20 -5.64 -4.82
N LYS A 12 -4.51 -4.74 -5.76
CA LYS A 12 -5.89 -4.36 -6.11
C LYS A 12 -6.70 -5.57 -6.58
N ALA A 13 -6.14 -6.42 -7.44
CA ALA A 13 -6.81 -7.61 -7.93
C ALA A 13 -7.05 -8.65 -6.83
N ALA A 14 -6.08 -8.87 -5.95
CA ALA A 14 -6.23 -9.78 -4.81
C ALA A 14 -7.32 -9.31 -3.85
N ALA A 15 -7.37 -8.01 -3.54
CA ALA A 15 -8.43 -7.43 -2.73
C ALA A 15 -9.81 -7.54 -3.38
N GLN A 16 -9.92 -7.24 -4.68
CA GLN A 16 -11.18 -7.37 -5.44
C GLN A 16 -11.73 -8.79 -5.44
N LYS A 17 -10.84 -9.80 -5.43
CA LYS A 17 -11.22 -11.22 -5.34
C LYS A 17 -11.49 -11.68 -3.90
N GLY A 18 -11.38 -10.80 -2.91
CA GLY A 18 -11.56 -11.11 -1.50
C GLY A 18 -10.45 -12.00 -0.92
N TRP A 19 -9.30 -12.09 -1.59
CA TRP A 19 -8.16 -12.90 -1.13
C TRP A 19 -7.40 -12.22 0.01
N LEU A 20 -7.44 -10.88 0.07
CA LEU A 20 -6.76 -10.06 1.06
C LEU A 20 -7.66 -8.90 1.50
N ASP A 21 -7.49 -8.49 2.76
CA ASP A 21 -8.04 -7.24 3.28
C ASP A 21 -7.19 -6.07 2.79
N TYR A 22 -7.75 -5.24 1.91
CA TYR A 22 -7.05 -4.13 1.27
C TYR A 22 -6.55 -3.10 2.28
N ASP A 23 -7.39 -2.77 3.26
CA ASP A 23 -7.14 -1.69 4.21
C ASP A 23 -5.98 -2.06 5.16
N LYS A 24 -5.66 -3.36 5.29
CA LYS A 24 -4.49 -3.84 6.03
C LYS A 24 -3.28 -4.08 5.12
N ALA A 25 -3.51 -4.73 3.98
CA ALA A 25 -2.42 -5.19 3.13
C ALA A 25 -1.66 -4.04 2.43
N MET A 26 -2.36 -2.97 2.02
CA MET A 26 -1.70 -1.83 1.38
C MET A 26 -0.75 -1.10 2.33
N PRO A 27 -1.18 -0.69 3.55
CA PRO A 27 -0.26 -0.11 4.53
C PRO A 27 0.89 -1.04 4.91
N GLU A 28 0.64 -2.34 5.08
CA GLU A 28 1.67 -3.32 5.44
C GLU A 28 2.76 -3.45 4.36
N MET A 29 2.36 -3.45 3.08
CA MET A 29 3.30 -3.48 1.95
C MET A 29 4.21 -2.24 1.95
N LEU A 30 3.64 -1.04 2.11
CA LEU A 30 4.41 0.21 2.16
C LEU A 30 5.32 0.28 3.39
N LEU A 31 4.82 -0.18 4.55
CA LEU A 31 5.60 -0.28 5.78
C LEU A 31 6.79 -1.24 5.61
N SER A 32 6.57 -2.37 4.93
CA SER A 32 7.63 -3.35 4.66
C SER A 32 8.73 -2.78 3.77
N ILE A 33 8.38 -1.96 2.77
CA ILE A 33 9.35 -1.26 1.93
C ILE A 33 10.13 -0.21 2.75
N ARG A 34 9.45 0.55 3.61
CA ARG A 34 10.10 1.51 4.53
C ARG A 34 11.06 0.79 5.49
N ARG A 35 10.65 -0.35 6.03
CA ARG A 35 11.44 -1.22 6.92
C ARG A 35 12.68 -1.76 6.22
N ALA A 36 12.59 -2.07 4.92
CA ALA A 36 13.74 -2.50 4.11
C ALA A 36 14.80 -1.40 3.87
N GLY A 37 14.59 -0.19 4.40
CA GLY A 37 15.57 0.91 4.37
C GLY A 37 15.23 2.04 3.39
N ALA A 38 14.08 1.98 2.71
CA ALA A 38 13.67 3.06 1.81
C ALA A 38 13.26 4.32 2.59
N THR A 39 13.98 5.43 2.40
CA THR A 39 13.60 6.73 2.97
C THR A 39 12.38 7.35 2.27
N ALA A 40 12.23 7.09 0.97
CA ALA A 40 11.10 7.53 0.16
C ALA A 40 10.59 6.38 -0.73
N ILE A 41 9.29 6.36 -0.98
CA ILE A 41 8.61 5.36 -1.79
C ILE A 41 7.83 6.07 -2.90
N LEU A 42 8.20 5.82 -4.15
CA LEU A 42 7.37 6.18 -5.30
C LEU A 42 6.34 5.07 -5.49
N THR A 43 5.05 5.41 -5.45
CA THR A 43 3.95 4.43 -5.54
C THR A 43 2.67 5.08 -6.02
N TYR A 44 1.83 4.30 -6.70
CA TYR A 44 0.46 4.67 -7.06
C TYR A 44 -0.47 4.73 -5.84
N PHE A 45 -0.13 4.06 -4.74
CA PHE A 45 -0.92 4.08 -3.50
C PHE A 45 -0.79 5.39 -2.70
N ALA A 46 0.09 6.32 -3.10
CA ALA A 46 0.44 7.48 -2.30
C ALA A 46 -0.78 8.32 -1.88
N LYS A 47 -1.71 8.58 -2.81
CA LYS A 47 -2.93 9.34 -2.53
C LYS A 47 -3.86 8.61 -1.57
N GLU A 48 -4.04 7.31 -1.76
CA GLU A 48 -4.95 6.49 -0.95
C GLU A 48 -4.40 6.32 0.47
N TYR A 49 -3.10 6.05 0.61
CA TYR A 49 -2.44 5.98 1.91
C TYR A 49 -2.54 7.31 2.67
N ALA A 50 -2.31 8.43 1.99
CA ALA A 50 -2.45 9.76 2.61
C ALA A 50 -3.88 10.04 3.08
N GLN A 51 -4.88 9.57 2.33
CA GLN A 51 -6.28 9.71 2.73
C GLN A 51 -6.60 8.84 3.96
N MET A 52 -6.14 7.59 4.01
CA MET A 52 -6.33 6.73 5.19
C MET A 52 -5.66 7.30 6.44
N LEU A 53 -4.46 7.89 6.30
CA LEU A 53 -3.78 8.58 7.38
C LEU A 53 -4.62 9.75 7.91
N LYS A 54 -5.14 10.59 7.01
CA LYS A 54 -6.00 11.72 7.35
C LYS A 54 -7.28 11.28 8.07
N ASP A 55 -7.86 10.16 7.66
CA ASP A 55 -9.10 9.63 8.22
C ASP A 55 -8.90 8.83 9.52
N GLY A 56 -7.65 8.68 10.00
CA GLY A 56 -7.33 7.89 11.21
C GLY A 56 -7.54 6.39 11.03
N LYS A 57 -7.50 5.89 9.78
CA LYS A 57 -7.77 4.49 9.42
C LYS A 57 -6.52 3.63 9.27
N LEU A 58 -5.35 4.17 9.63
CA LEU A 58 -4.13 3.39 9.76
C LEU A 58 -4.12 2.77 11.17
N ALA A 59 -4.73 1.60 11.31
CA ALA A 59 -4.79 0.83 12.55
C ALA A 59 -4.19 -0.57 12.34
#